data_AF-A0A1Q7YE67-F1
#
_entry.id   AF-A0A1Q7YE67-F1
#
_cell.length_a   1.000
_cell.length_b   1.000
_cell.length_c   1.000
_cell.angle_alpha   90.00
_cell.angle_beta   90.00
_cell.angle_gamma   90.00
#
_symmetry.space_group_name_H-M   'P 1'
#
loop_
_entity.id
_entity.type
_entity.pdbx_description
1 polymer ?
#
loop_
_entity_poly.entity_id
_entity_poly.type
_entity_poly.pdbx_seq_one_letter_code
_entity_poly.pdbx_strand_id
1 'polypeptide(L)'
;MTWSGWVYGNNPASFLRPLRRIYHGVWGSAPYQSLYERSPATLWLMPAIPEWYLVILLLGMVSALGALWRPLLVALLPFALSVLVVVTQACLAAARAVLPDVPPSRAGRTKRWMLTASLYLLQPLARLSGRLHYGLAPWRRHAPLRVTSPTLRQYDSSPPTWNGARRHRLFGIALPLPGRVAVWSERWEDPDVKLQRIEASLKAAGANVRRGGDYDRWDLEACVGTLGAARLLAAVEDTGAGVQLARYRWWPRWSPAGVAATLAFAALAAEAIEDRALAVAVVLGAITLLLALRTSIDCADAVAAIRQAVDREKR
;
A
#
# COMPACT_ATOMS: atom_id res chain seq x y z
N MET A 1 -33.46 18.09 -11.88
CA MET A 1 -33.49 16.79 -11.16
C MET A 1 -32.05 16.44 -10.77
N THR A 2 -31.55 17.02 -9.68
CA THR A 2 -30.22 16.72 -9.13
C THR A 2 -30.35 15.52 -8.21
N TRP A 3 -30.15 14.33 -8.77
CA TRP A 3 -30.16 13.11 -7.99
C TRP A 3 -28.97 13.09 -7.02
N SER A 4 -29.27 13.11 -5.72
CA SER A 4 -28.31 13.07 -4.60
C SER A 4 -28.18 11.68 -3.99
N GLY A 5 -28.52 10.64 -4.76
CA GLY A 5 -28.45 9.25 -4.32
C GLY A 5 -27.05 8.66 -4.48
N TRP A 6 -26.68 7.77 -3.56
CA TRP A 6 -25.49 6.93 -3.68
C TRP A 6 -25.93 5.56 -4.21
N VAL A 7 -25.33 5.10 -5.31
CA VAL A 7 -25.65 3.78 -5.93
C VAL A 7 -25.31 2.62 -4.99
N TYR A 8 -24.34 2.80 -4.08
CA TYR A 8 -23.81 1.73 -3.21
C TYR A 8 -23.91 2.09 -1.72
N GLY A 9 -25.13 2.22 -1.21
CA GLY A 9 -25.43 2.20 0.22
C GLY A 9 -25.09 3.46 1.04
N ASN A 10 -25.84 3.65 2.14
CA ASN A 10 -25.62 4.74 3.09
C ASN A 10 -24.31 4.54 3.85
N ASN A 11 -23.33 5.43 3.63
CA ASN A 11 -22.07 5.41 4.37
C ASN A 11 -22.23 6.18 5.71
N PRO A 12 -22.12 5.53 6.88
CA PRO A 12 -22.20 6.22 8.18
C PRO A 12 -20.99 7.14 8.47
N ALA A 13 -20.02 7.22 7.56
CA ALA A 13 -18.74 7.90 7.72
C ALA A 13 -18.76 9.43 7.45
N SER A 14 -19.92 10.06 7.29
CA SER A 14 -20.02 11.48 6.89
C SER A 14 -19.71 12.51 7.98
N PHE A 15 -19.52 12.08 9.24
CA PHE A 15 -19.39 13.00 10.39
C PHE A 15 -18.02 13.68 10.54
N LEU A 16 -16.97 13.22 9.84
CA LEU A 16 -15.63 13.80 9.91
C LEU A 16 -15.16 14.20 8.51
N ARG A 17 -15.76 15.29 7.98
CA ARG A 17 -15.29 15.91 6.74
C ARG A 17 -14.13 16.87 7.07
N PRO A 18 -12.91 16.62 6.58
CA PRO A 18 -11.83 17.60 6.67
C PRO A 18 -12.18 18.81 5.80
N LEU A 19 -11.42 19.88 6.00
CA LEU A 19 -11.44 21.06 5.13
C LEU A 19 -11.22 20.62 3.68
N ARG A 20 -12.12 21.03 2.77
CA ARG A 20 -12.02 20.76 1.34
C ARG A 20 -10.73 21.38 0.82
N ARG A 21 -9.81 20.57 0.31
CA ARG A 21 -8.61 21.03 -0.38
C ARG A 21 -8.80 20.80 -1.87
N ILE A 22 -8.77 21.86 -2.66
CA ILE A 22 -8.85 21.76 -4.13
C ILE A 22 -7.52 21.19 -4.62
N TYR A 23 -7.57 20.09 -5.37
CA TYR A 23 -6.40 19.45 -5.98
C TYR A 23 -6.22 20.02 -7.39
N HIS A 24 -5.06 20.61 -7.68
CA HIS A 24 -4.72 21.21 -8.99
C HIS A 24 -3.75 20.36 -9.81
N GLY A 25 -3.38 19.16 -9.35
CA GLY A 25 -2.41 18.30 -10.07
C GLY A 25 -0.96 18.70 -9.79
N VAL A 26 -0.03 17.79 -10.04
CA VAL A 26 1.40 18.16 -10.05
C VAL A 26 1.61 19.18 -11.16
N TRP A 27 2.33 20.27 -10.87
CA TRP A 27 2.60 21.37 -11.81
C TRP A 27 1.36 22.06 -12.40
N GLY A 28 0.19 21.97 -11.74
CA GLY A 28 -1.04 22.59 -12.21
C GLY A 28 -1.77 21.78 -13.29
N SER A 29 -1.40 20.51 -13.48
CA SER A 29 -1.89 19.67 -14.58
C SER A 29 -3.34 19.17 -14.45
N ALA A 30 -4.03 19.42 -13.32
CA ALA A 30 -5.39 18.93 -13.09
C ALA A 30 -6.41 20.09 -13.15
N PRO A 31 -7.17 20.22 -14.26
CA PRO A 31 -8.15 21.30 -14.42
C PRO A 31 -9.42 21.11 -13.57
N TYR A 32 -9.60 19.94 -12.95
CA TYR A 32 -10.74 19.62 -12.08
C TYR A 32 -10.34 18.78 -10.86
N GLN A 33 -11.18 18.84 -9.82
CA GLN A 33 -10.96 18.14 -8.55
C GLN A 33 -10.84 16.62 -8.75
N SER A 34 -9.95 15.96 -8.02
CA SER A 34 -9.78 14.50 -8.12
C SER A 34 -11.07 13.76 -7.77
N LEU A 35 -11.58 12.96 -8.70
CA LEU A 35 -12.74 12.08 -8.50
C LEU A 35 -12.51 11.03 -7.39
N TYR A 36 -11.25 10.67 -7.16
CA TYR A 36 -10.82 9.74 -6.11
C TYR A 36 -10.06 10.49 -5.01
N GLU A 37 -10.78 11.35 -4.29
CA GLU A 37 -10.23 11.96 -3.08
C GLU A 37 -10.16 10.92 -1.96
N ARG A 38 -9.11 10.98 -1.13
CA ARG A 38 -8.93 10.06 -0.02
C ARG A 38 -10.10 10.21 0.95
N SER A 39 -10.93 9.16 1.11
CA SER A 39 -11.96 9.12 2.14
C SER A 39 -11.32 9.33 3.52
N PRO A 40 -11.65 10.43 4.22
CA PRO A 40 -11.02 10.80 5.48
C PRO A 40 -11.50 9.96 6.67
N ALA A 41 -12.50 9.09 6.48
CA ALA A 41 -12.97 8.16 7.50
C ALA A 41 -12.08 6.91 7.62
N THR A 42 -10.76 7.11 7.56
CA THR A 42 -9.76 6.03 7.59
C THR A 42 -9.93 5.18 8.84
N LEU A 43 -10.13 5.77 10.02
CA LEU A 43 -10.26 5.00 11.28
C LEU A 43 -11.58 4.22 11.38
N TRP A 44 -12.69 4.77 10.89
CA TRP A 44 -14.01 4.11 10.96
C TRP A 44 -14.22 3.03 9.89
N LEU A 45 -13.49 3.12 8.77
CA LEU A 45 -13.51 2.14 7.68
C LEU A 45 -12.42 1.05 7.85
N MET A 46 -11.44 1.24 8.75
CA MET A 46 -10.38 0.26 9.04
C MET A 46 -10.89 -1.11 9.49
N PRO A 47 -11.95 -1.23 10.30
CA PRO A 47 -12.47 -2.55 10.66
C PRO A 47 -13.15 -3.28 9.49
N ALA A 48 -13.55 -2.54 8.44
CA ALA A 48 -14.25 -3.08 7.28
C ALA A 48 -13.32 -3.56 6.16
N ILE A 49 -12.02 -3.21 6.21
CA ILE A 49 -11.04 -3.77 5.27
C ILE A 49 -10.70 -5.21 5.65
N PRO A 50 -10.60 -6.14 4.68
CA PRO A 50 -10.27 -7.54 4.95
C PRO A 50 -8.99 -7.75 5.76
N GLU A 51 -8.03 -6.84 5.62
CA GLU A 51 -6.74 -6.85 6.33
C GLU A 51 -6.87 -6.72 7.85
N TRP A 52 -7.96 -6.16 8.37
CA TRP A 52 -8.18 -6.04 9.81
C TRP A 52 -8.22 -7.40 10.52
N TYR A 53 -8.65 -8.45 9.82
CA TYR A 53 -8.64 -9.83 10.35
C TYR A 53 -7.23 -10.34 10.61
N LEU A 54 -6.23 -9.87 9.85
CA LEU A 54 -4.83 -10.21 10.09
C LEU A 54 -4.31 -9.53 11.35
N VAL A 55 -4.77 -8.31 11.64
CA VAL A 55 -4.47 -7.61 12.89
C VAL A 55 -5.10 -8.33 14.07
N ILE A 56 -6.37 -8.75 13.97
CA ILE A 56 -7.04 -9.56 14.99
C ILE A 56 -6.29 -10.87 15.23
N LEU A 57 -5.89 -11.56 14.16
CA LEU A 57 -5.11 -12.80 14.27
C LEU A 57 -3.77 -12.58 14.98
N LEU A 58 -3.04 -11.53 14.61
CA LEU A 58 -1.77 -11.17 15.24
C LEU A 58 -1.96 -10.85 16.73
N LEU A 59 -2.94 -10.02 17.07
CA LEU A 59 -3.27 -9.68 18.46
C LEU A 59 -3.66 -10.94 19.26
N GLY A 60 -4.40 -11.87 18.65
CA GLY A 60 -4.75 -13.15 19.25
C GLY A 60 -3.52 -14.02 19.51
N MET A 61 -2.59 -14.11 18.56
CA MET A 61 -1.32 -14.83 18.73
C MET A 61 -0.47 -14.21 19.85
N VAL A 62 -0.31 -12.88 19.87
CA VAL A 62 0.44 -12.18 20.93
C VAL A 62 -0.21 -12.38 22.30
N SER A 63 -1.55 -12.32 22.37
CA SER A 63 -2.29 -12.59 23.62
C SER A 63 -2.09 -14.03 24.10
N ALA A 64 -2.03 -15.01 23.18
CA ALA A 64 -1.78 -16.41 23.51
C ALA A 64 -0.35 -16.64 24.04
N LEU A 65 0.66 -15.91 23.54
CA LEU A 65 2.00 -15.89 24.13
C LEU A 65 2.00 -15.38 25.59
N GLY A 66 0.95 -14.65 26.00
CA GLY A 66 0.67 -14.29 27.39
C GLY A 66 0.60 -15.47 28.37
N ALA A 67 0.30 -16.68 27.87
CA ALA A 67 0.36 -17.90 28.68
C ALA A 67 1.79 -18.28 29.09
N LEU A 68 2.78 -17.92 28.26
CA LEU A 68 4.20 -18.15 28.54
C LEU A 68 4.83 -16.95 29.27
N TRP A 69 4.37 -15.73 28.97
CA TRP A 69 4.89 -14.50 29.58
C TRP A 69 3.77 -13.50 29.87
N ARG A 70 3.38 -13.42 31.14
CA ARG A 70 2.19 -12.69 31.63
C ARG A 70 2.05 -11.23 31.14
N PRO A 71 3.11 -10.42 30.97
CA PRO A 71 2.98 -9.06 30.46
C PRO A 71 2.25 -8.97 29.11
N LEU A 72 2.34 -9.98 28.24
CA LEU A 72 1.65 -9.99 26.96
C LEU A 72 0.13 -10.13 27.07
N LEU A 73 -0.42 -10.50 28.24
CA LEU A 73 -1.86 -10.53 28.47
C LEU A 73 -2.51 -9.14 28.34
N VAL A 74 -1.73 -8.05 28.42
CA VAL A 74 -2.22 -6.70 28.11
C VAL A 74 -2.77 -6.62 26.67
N ALA A 75 -2.25 -7.43 25.74
CA ALA A 75 -2.74 -7.51 24.36
C ALA A 75 -4.16 -8.09 24.26
N LEU A 76 -4.67 -8.75 25.29
CA LEU A 76 -6.03 -9.29 25.33
C LEU A 76 -7.08 -8.18 25.24
N LEU A 77 -6.80 -7.01 25.81
CA LEU A 77 -7.70 -5.86 25.77
C LEU A 77 -7.90 -5.33 24.33
N PRO A 78 -6.85 -4.92 23.58
CA PRO A 78 -7.02 -4.49 22.20
C PRO A 78 -7.52 -5.63 21.29
N PHE A 79 -7.19 -6.90 21.57
CA PHE A 79 -7.76 -8.05 20.88
C PHE A 79 -9.29 -8.11 21.05
N ALA A 80 -9.77 -8.10 22.30
CA ALA A 80 -11.18 -8.16 22.64
C ALA A 80 -11.95 -6.97 22.07
N LEU A 81 -11.39 -5.75 22.16
CA LEU A 81 -11.97 -4.56 21.55
C LEU A 81 -12.06 -4.69 20.02
N SER A 82 -11.01 -5.18 19.37
CA SER A 82 -11.01 -5.35 17.90
C SER A 82 -12.06 -6.36 17.43
N VAL A 83 -12.22 -7.47 18.16
CA VAL A 83 -13.28 -8.46 17.91
C VAL A 83 -14.67 -7.84 18.16
N LEU A 84 -14.84 -7.09 19.25
CA LEU A 84 -16.09 -6.42 19.58
C LEU A 84 -16.52 -5.43 18.48
N VAL A 85 -15.60 -4.66 17.90
CA VAL A 85 -15.91 -3.76 16.79
C VAL A 85 -16.42 -4.53 15.56
N VAL A 86 -15.79 -5.65 15.19
CA VAL A 86 -16.23 -6.46 14.04
C VAL A 86 -17.60 -7.09 14.30
N VAL A 87 -17.83 -7.61 15.50
CA VAL A 87 -19.11 -8.21 15.89
C VAL A 87 -20.23 -7.16 15.91
N THR A 88 -19.99 -6.00 16.52
CA THR A 88 -20.97 -4.91 16.56
C THR A 88 -21.31 -4.40 15.16
N GLN A 89 -20.33 -4.27 14.26
CA GLN A 89 -20.57 -3.92 12.87
C GLN A 89 -21.43 -4.96 12.14
N ALA A 90 -21.15 -6.25 12.30
CA ALA A 90 -21.94 -7.32 11.69
C ALA A 90 -23.38 -7.35 12.23
N CYS A 91 -23.55 -7.18 13.54
CA CYS A 91 -24.86 -7.09 14.20
C CYS A 91 -25.67 -5.89 13.71
N LEU A 92 -25.04 -4.72 13.59
CA LEU A 92 -25.68 -3.49 13.08
C LEU A 92 -26.04 -3.64 11.59
N ALA A 93 -25.16 -4.23 10.78
CA ALA A 93 -25.43 -4.48 9.37
C ALA A 93 -26.58 -5.48 9.19
N ALA A 94 -26.65 -6.53 10.00
CA ALA A 94 -27.76 -7.47 10.01
C ALA A 94 -29.07 -6.83 10.50
N ALA A 95 -29.01 -5.93 11.48
CA ALA A 95 -30.19 -5.21 11.97
C ALA A 95 -30.76 -4.22 10.94
N ARG A 96 -29.89 -3.66 10.08
CA ARG A 96 -30.26 -2.72 9.01
C ARG A 96 -30.61 -3.41 7.69
N ALA A 97 -30.43 -4.73 7.59
CA ALA A 97 -30.71 -5.46 6.37
C ALA A 97 -32.22 -5.51 6.10
N VAL A 98 -32.65 -4.91 4.99
CA VAL A 98 -34.04 -4.97 4.52
C VAL A 98 -34.20 -6.27 3.74
N LEU A 99 -34.85 -7.27 4.35
CA LEU A 99 -35.23 -8.50 3.66
C LEU A 99 -36.72 -8.40 3.26
N PRO A 100 -37.09 -8.81 2.04
CA PRO A 100 -38.44 -8.63 1.50
C PRO A 100 -39.54 -9.41 2.26
N ASP A 101 -39.19 -10.45 3.02
CA ASP A 101 -40.17 -11.26 3.78
C ASP A 101 -40.17 -10.93 5.27
N VAL A 102 -41.36 -10.72 5.86
CA VAL A 102 -41.53 -10.60 7.32
C VAL A 102 -41.83 -11.98 7.91
N PRO A 103 -40.98 -12.54 8.79
CA PRO A 103 -41.23 -13.85 9.37
C PRO A 103 -42.39 -13.79 10.38
N PRO A 104 -43.26 -14.81 10.45
CA PRO A 104 -44.44 -14.81 11.31
C PRO A 104 -44.13 -14.98 12.82
N SER A 105 -42.91 -15.36 13.19
CA SER A 105 -42.52 -15.66 14.58
C SER A 105 -41.25 -14.92 15.03
N ARG A 106 -41.16 -14.61 16.34
CA ARG A 106 -39.96 -14.00 16.96
C ARG A 106 -38.71 -14.87 16.74
N ALA A 107 -38.86 -16.19 16.85
CA ALA A 107 -37.78 -17.14 16.58
C ALA A 107 -37.30 -17.09 15.11
N GLY A 108 -38.22 -16.94 14.15
CA GLY A 108 -37.89 -16.77 12.74
C GLY A 108 -37.12 -15.48 12.47
N ARG A 109 -37.49 -14.39 13.15
CA ARG A 109 -36.76 -13.11 13.09
C ARG A 109 -35.34 -13.22 13.65
N THR A 110 -35.17 -13.86 14.80
CA THR A 110 -33.84 -14.07 15.41
C THR A 110 -32.97 -14.98 14.56
N LYS A 111 -33.52 -16.09 14.03
CA LYS A 111 -32.79 -16.99 13.12
C LYS A 111 -32.28 -16.26 11.88
N ARG A 112 -33.14 -15.46 11.24
CA ARG A 112 -32.75 -14.64 10.07
C ARG A 112 -31.67 -13.62 10.43
N TRP A 113 -31.83 -12.91 11.55
CA TRP A 113 -30.84 -11.94 12.00
C TRP A 113 -29.48 -12.59 12.29
N MET A 114 -29.46 -13.74 12.99
CA MET A 114 -28.24 -14.50 13.26
C MET A 114 -27.56 -14.98 11.98
N LEU A 115 -28.34 -15.47 11.00
CA LEU A 115 -27.82 -15.89 9.70
C LEU A 115 -27.25 -14.71 8.91
N THR A 116 -27.94 -13.57 8.88
CA THR A 116 -27.42 -12.37 8.21
C THR A 116 -26.16 -11.86 8.90
N ALA A 117 -26.12 -11.85 10.24
CA ALA A 117 -24.94 -11.45 11.01
C ALA A 117 -23.74 -12.38 10.76
N SER A 118 -23.96 -13.71 10.72
CA SER A 118 -22.89 -14.66 10.43
C SER A 118 -22.35 -14.51 9.01
N LEU A 119 -23.20 -14.23 8.03
CA LEU A 119 -22.75 -13.90 6.67
C LEU A 119 -21.93 -12.62 6.61
N TYR A 120 -22.30 -11.57 7.35
CA TYR A 120 -21.49 -10.35 7.44
C TYR A 120 -20.12 -10.58 8.09
N LEU A 121 -20.00 -11.54 9.03
CA LEU A 121 -18.71 -11.95 9.59
C LEU A 121 -17.88 -12.78 8.60
N LEU A 122 -18.51 -13.65 7.81
CA LEU A 122 -17.83 -14.50 6.83
C LEU A 122 -17.42 -13.74 5.56
N GLN A 123 -18.13 -12.67 5.21
CA GLN A 123 -17.88 -11.91 3.98
C GLN A 123 -16.44 -11.34 3.88
N PRO A 124 -15.87 -10.67 4.90
CA PRO A 124 -14.47 -10.23 4.85
C PRO A 124 -13.45 -11.38 4.79
N LEU A 125 -13.73 -12.51 5.44
CA LEU A 125 -12.90 -13.72 5.37
C LEU A 125 -12.88 -14.29 3.95
N ALA A 126 -14.04 -14.39 3.30
CA ALA A 126 -14.13 -14.81 1.90
C ALA A 126 -13.38 -13.83 0.97
N ARG A 127 -13.52 -12.51 1.20
CA ARG A 127 -12.76 -11.48 0.46
C ARG A 127 -11.25 -11.59 0.69
N LEU A 128 -10.82 -11.83 1.92
CA LEU A 128 -9.40 -12.01 2.25
C LEU A 128 -8.86 -13.28 1.58
N SER A 129 -9.56 -14.40 1.69
CA SER A 129 -9.20 -15.67 1.05
C SER A 129 -9.08 -15.52 -0.47
N GLY A 130 -10.07 -14.91 -1.13
CA GLY A 130 -10.00 -14.60 -2.56
C GLY A 130 -8.80 -13.71 -2.90
N ARG A 131 -8.54 -12.67 -2.10
CA ARG A 131 -7.38 -11.79 -2.30
C ARG A 131 -6.05 -12.51 -2.12
N LEU A 132 -5.93 -13.41 -1.14
CA LEU A 132 -4.72 -14.21 -0.93
C LEU A 132 -4.51 -15.18 -2.09
N HIS A 133 -5.57 -15.85 -2.56
CA HIS A 133 -5.52 -16.80 -3.66
C HIS A 133 -5.14 -16.14 -5.01
N TYR A 134 -5.70 -14.98 -5.33
CA TYR A 134 -5.40 -14.23 -6.55
C TYR A 134 -4.21 -13.27 -6.41
N GLY A 135 -3.42 -13.39 -5.34
CA GLY A 135 -2.20 -12.61 -5.14
C GLY A 135 -2.44 -11.10 -4.96
N LEU A 136 -3.65 -10.67 -4.58
CA LEU A 136 -3.98 -9.32 -4.13
C LEU A 136 -3.72 -9.12 -2.63
N ALA A 137 -2.91 -10.00 -2.04
CA ALA A 137 -2.45 -9.90 -0.67
C ALA A 137 -1.74 -8.56 -0.42
N PRO A 138 -1.77 -8.02 0.81
CA PRO A 138 -1.06 -6.78 1.14
C PRO A 138 0.44 -6.87 0.80
N TRP A 139 1.04 -8.03 1.01
CA TRP A 139 2.45 -8.33 0.71
C TRP A 139 2.67 -8.79 -0.75
N ARG A 140 1.92 -8.23 -1.70
CA ARG A 140 2.05 -8.52 -3.13
C ARG A 140 3.52 -8.40 -3.54
N ARG A 141 4.17 -9.52 -3.82
CA ARG A 141 5.46 -9.51 -4.51
C ARG A 141 5.12 -9.31 -5.97
N HIS A 142 5.21 -8.08 -6.45
CA HIS A 142 5.46 -7.90 -7.88
C HIS A 142 6.72 -8.70 -8.20
N ALA A 143 6.67 -9.51 -9.25
CA ALA A 143 7.77 -10.37 -9.64
C ALA A 143 9.09 -9.59 -9.50
N PRO A 144 10.17 -10.18 -8.94
CA PRO A 144 11.46 -9.50 -8.88
C PRO A 144 11.67 -8.91 -10.25
N LEU A 145 11.96 -7.60 -10.35
CA LEU A 145 12.08 -6.82 -11.59
C LEU A 145 12.90 -7.62 -12.61
N ARG A 146 12.25 -8.58 -13.25
CA ARG A 146 12.83 -9.47 -14.22
C ARG A 146 12.81 -8.54 -15.38
N VAL A 147 14.01 -8.29 -15.86
CA VAL A 147 14.27 -7.68 -17.14
C VAL A 147 13.62 -8.57 -18.19
N THR A 148 12.30 -8.53 -18.31
CA THR A 148 11.61 -8.78 -19.55
C THR A 148 11.76 -7.47 -20.29
N SER A 149 12.85 -7.38 -21.04
CA SER A 149 12.84 -6.60 -22.27
C SER A 149 11.50 -6.87 -22.95
N PRO A 150 10.66 -5.86 -23.21
CA PRO A 150 9.61 -6.03 -24.18
C PRO A 150 10.35 -6.21 -25.50
N THR A 151 10.68 -7.45 -25.85
CA THR A 151 10.88 -7.81 -27.24
C THR A 151 9.52 -7.57 -27.89
N LEU A 152 9.30 -6.32 -28.30
CA LEU A 152 8.55 -6.08 -29.52
C LEU A 152 9.17 -7.03 -30.52
N ARG A 153 8.38 -8.00 -30.97
CA ARG A 153 8.70 -8.86 -32.10
C ARG A 153 8.71 -7.94 -33.32
N GLN A 154 9.81 -7.21 -33.48
CA GLN A 154 10.16 -6.52 -34.69
C GLN A 154 10.71 -7.61 -35.60
N TYR A 155 9.91 -7.94 -36.62
CA TYR A 155 10.37 -8.72 -37.76
C TYR A 155 11.43 -7.87 -38.46
N ASP A 156 12.70 -8.16 -38.18
CA ASP A 156 13.82 -7.47 -38.82
C ASP A 156 14.62 -8.49 -39.64
N SER A 157 14.53 -8.35 -40.95
CA SER A 157 15.35 -9.05 -41.92
C SER A 157 16.62 -8.24 -42.16
N SER A 158 17.62 -8.39 -41.30
CA SER A 158 19.00 -7.95 -41.56
C SER A 158 20.01 -8.74 -40.70
N PRO A 159 21.15 -9.17 -41.25
CA PRO A 159 22.07 -10.09 -40.59
C PRO A 159 22.96 -9.37 -39.54
N PRO A 160 23.34 -10.06 -38.45
CA PRO A 160 23.98 -9.41 -37.31
C PRO A 160 25.51 -9.36 -37.48
N THR A 161 26.12 -8.21 -37.24
CA THR A 161 27.54 -8.17 -36.83
C THR A 161 27.82 -7.08 -35.78
N TRP A 162 28.83 -7.41 -34.96
CA TRP A 162 29.56 -6.61 -33.96
C TRP A 162 29.06 -6.58 -32.52
N ASN A 163 29.51 -7.61 -31.77
CA ASN A 163 30.38 -7.48 -30.59
C ASN A 163 30.17 -6.25 -29.68
N GLY A 164 29.03 -6.19 -29.02
CA GLY A 164 28.85 -5.42 -27.79
C GLY A 164 28.67 -6.39 -26.63
N ALA A 165 29.70 -6.54 -25.79
CA ALA A 165 29.66 -7.35 -24.59
C ALA A 165 28.40 -7.04 -23.76
N ARG A 166 27.41 -7.94 -23.82
CA ARG A 166 26.26 -7.94 -22.91
C ARG A 166 26.80 -8.15 -21.50
N ARG A 167 27.08 -7.04 -20.82
CA ARG A 167 27.20 -7.03 -19.35
C ARG A 167 25.81 -7.35 -18.80
N HIS A 168 25.53 -8.65 -18.68
CA HIS A 168 24.48 -9.14 -17.80
C HIS A 168 24.84 -8.65 -16.39
N ARG A 169 24.26 -7.53 -15.95
CA ARG A 169 24.25 -7.18 -14.52
C ARG A 169 23.38 -8.21 -13.82
N LEU A 170 24.03 -9.29 -13.41
CA LEU A 170 23.49 -10.25 -12.46
C LEU A 170 23.16 -9.49 -11.16
N PHE A 171 21.90 -9.59 -10.74
CA PHE A 171 21.41 -9.32 -9.38
C PHE A 171 21.92 -8.04 -8.71
N GLY A 172 21.40 -6.88 -9.12
CA GLY A 172 21.52 -5.68 -8.30
C GLY A 172 20.46 -5.68 -7.21
N ILE A 173 20.78 -6.16 -6.01
CA ILE A 173 20.01 -5.80 -4.80
C ILE A 173 20.06 -4.27 -4.74
N ALA A 174 18.95 -3.61 -5.04
CA ALA A 174 18.88 -2.17 -4.92
C ALA A 174 18.88 -1.84 -3.44
N LEU A 175 19.94 -1.21 -2.95
CA LEU A 175 19.90 -0.69 -1.59
C LEU A 175 18.84 0.44 -1.54
N PRO A 176 18.05 0.54 -0.45
CA PRO A 176 17.07 1.61 -0.27
C PRO A 176 17.80 2.91 0.07
N LEU A 177 18.53 3.46 -0.89
CA LEU A 177 19.35 4.66 -0.75
C LEU A 177 18.75 5.81 -1.55
N PRO A 178 18.91 7.05 -1.06
CA PRO A 178 18.58 8.22 -1.84
C PRO A 178 19.48 8.32 -3.07
N GLY A 179 18.96 8.90 -4.15
CA GLY A 179 19.72 9.08 -5.38
C GLY A 179 19.32 10.36 -6.10
N ARG A 180 20.20 10.79 -7.01
CA ARG A 180 19.99 11.95 -7.87
C ARG A 180 20.53 11.65 -9.26
N VAL A 181 19.90 12.20 -10.28
CA VAL A 181 20.39 12.12 -11.65
C VAL A 181 19.94 13.34 -12.44
N ALA A 182 20.80 13.78 -13.34
CA ALA A 182 20.50 14.80 -14.34
C ALA A 182 20.43 14.13 -15.72
N VAL A 183 19.41 14.46 -16.49
CA VAL A 183 19.17 13.96 -17.84
C VAL A 183 19.03 15.17 -18.75
N TRP A 184 19.85 15.20 -19.80
CA TRP A 184 19.79 16.24 -20.83
C TRP A 184 18.92 15.75 -21.98
N SER A 185 18.01 16.59 -22.45
CA SER A 185 17.17 16.33 -23.61
C SER A 185 17.37 17.43 -24.63
N GLU A 186 17.69 17.06 -25.86
CA GLU A 186 17.76 17.98 -27.00
C GLU A 186 16.39 18.32 -27.58
N ARG A 187 15.34 17.62 -27.13
CA ARG A 187 13.96 17.88 -27.51
C ARG A 187 13.21 18.47 -26.34
N TRP A 188 12.53 19.58 -26.60
CA TRP A 188 11.56 20.14 -25.69
C TRP A 188 10.35 19.20 -25.58
N GLU A 189 10.02 18.80 -24.36
CA GLU A 189 8.82 18.04 -24.05
C GLU A 189 8.13 18.69 -22.85
N ASP A 190 6.80 18.68 -22.85
CA ASP A 190 6.03 19.19 -21.71
C ASP A 190 6.42 18.40 -20.43
N PRO A 191 6.83 19.08 -19.34
CA PRO A 191 7.17 18.42 -18.09
C PRO A 191 6.09 17.43 -17.65
N ASP A 192 4.80 17.80 -17.73
CA ASP A 192 3.70 16.94 -17.29
C ASP A 192 3.64 15.62 -18.06
N VAL A 193 3.95 15.65 -19.36
CA VAL A 193 4.01 14.46 -20.21
C VAL A 193 5.15 13.54 -19.78
N LYS A 194 6.30 14.11 -19.43
CA LYS A 194 7.47 13.39 -18.91
C LYS A 194 7.16 12.72 -17.56
N LEU A 195 6.50 13.43 -16.65
CA LEU A 195 6.07 12.87 -15.36
C LEU A 195 4.99 11.78 -15.53
N GLN A 196 4.05 11.98 -16.45
CA GLN A 196 3.03 10.97 -16.82
C GLN A 196 3.67 9.69 -17.36
N ARG A 197 4.72 9.80 -18.18
CA ARG A 197 5.47 8.66 -18.71
C ARG A 197 6.15 7.87 -17.59
N ILE A 198 6.78 8.57 -16.63
CA ILE A 198 7.40 7.93 -15.46
C ILE A 198 6.34 7.21 -14.62
N GLU A 199 5.20 7.86 -14.35
CA GLU A 199 4.08 7.25 -13.64
C GLU A 199 3.55 6.00 -14.36
N ALA A 200 3.37 6.07 -15.67
CA ALA A 200 2.91 4.94 -16.47
C ALA A 200 3.91 3.77 -16.43
N SER A 201 5.21 4.05 -16.51
CA SER A 201 6.28 3.06 -16.39
C SER A 201 6.29 2.38 -15.01
N LEU A 202 6.08 3.16 -13.94
CA LEU A 202 5.96 2.65 -12.57
C LEU A 202 4.71 1.78 -12.39
N LYS A 203 3.56 2.23 -12.89
CA LYS A 203 2.31 1.44 -12.89
C LYS A 203 2.45 0.16 -13.70
N ALA A 204 3.14 0.19 -14.85
CA ALA A 204 3.44 -0.99 -15.66
C ALA A 204 4.38 -1.97 -14.96
N ALA A 205 5.31 -1.47 -14.13
CA ALA A 205 6.11 -2.29 -13.22
C ALA A 205 5.30 -2.84 -12.02
N GLY A 206 4.03 -2.44 -11.91
CA GLY A 206 3.11 -2.86 -10.85
C GLY A 206 3.17 -2.02 -9.58
N ALA A 207 3.96 -0.94 -9.56
CA ALA A 207 3.96 -0.04 -8.41
C ALA A 207 2.63 0.71 -8.32
N ASN A 208 2.08 0.81 -7.11
CA ASN A 208 1.03 1.76 -6.82
C ASN A 208 1.65 3.16 -6.75
N VAL A 209 1.23 4.06 -7.63
CA VAL A 209 1.80 5.41 -7.74
C VAL A 209 0.81 6.45 -7.30
N ARG A 210 1.27 7.38 -6.48
CA ARG A 210 0.53 8.55 -6.01
C ARG A 210 1.21 9.82 -6.50
N ARG A 211 0.41 10.78 -6.97
CA ARG A 211 0.86 12.14 -7.28
C ARG A 211 0.87 13.02 -6.04
N GLY A 212 1.88 13.88 -5.92
CA GLY A 212 1.95 14.95 -4.93
C GLY A 212 0.95 16.05 -5.24
N GLY A 213 0.57 16.81 -4.22
CA GLY A 213 -0.14 18.09 -4.40
C GLY A 213 0.83 19.28 -4.49
N ASP A 214 0.30 20.47 -4.76
CA ASP A 214 1.08 21.69 -5.07
C ASP A 214 2.09 22.10 -3.97
N TYR A 215 1.87 21.68 -2.73
CA TYR A 215 2.71 22.00 -1.57
C TYR A 215 3.51 20.81 -1.06
N ASP A 216 3.38 19.65 -1.72
CA ASP A 216 4.19 18.50 -1.40
C ASP A 216 5.61 18.72 -1.91
N ARG A 217 6.60 18.38 -1.08
CA ARG A 217 8.02 18.47 -1.46
C ARG A 217 8.48 17.29 -2.35
N TRP A 218 7.55 16.69 -3.09
CA TRP A 218 7.71 15.48 -3.90
C TRP A 218 6.58 15.41 -4.94
N ASP A 219 6.87 14.85 -6.11
CA ASP A 219 5.92 14.80 -7.24
C ASP A 219 5.24 13.44 -7.37
N LEU A 220 6.01 12.36 -7.20
CA LEU A 220 5.49 10.98 -7.24
C LEU A 220 5.92 10.20 -5.99
N GLU A 221 5.02 9.38 -5.47
CA GLU A 221 5.31 8.37 -4.44
C GLU A 221 4.93 7.00 -5.00
N ALA A 222 5.90 6.10 -5.06
CA ALA A 222 5.74 4.74 -5.54
C ALA A 222 5.77 3.75 -4.36
N CYS A 223 4.75 2.90 -4.29
CA CYS A 223 4.64 1.82 -3.31
C CYS A 223 4.61 0.48 -4.07
N VAL A 224 5.63 -0.36 -3.88
CA VAL A 224 5.68 -1.72 -4.46
C VAL A 224 5.17 -2.75 -3.45
N GLY A 225 5.25 -2.46 -2.15
CA GLY A 225 4.70 -3.27 -1.06
C GLY A 225 3.87 -2.45 -0.07
N THR A 226 3.67 -2.99 1.14
CA THR A 226 2.83 -2.36 2.18
C THR A 226 3.59 -1.53 3.19
N LEU A 227 4.87 -1.86 3.41
CA LEU A 227 5.64 -1.31 4.53
C LEU A 227 6.73 -0.34 4.09
N GLY A 228 7.00 -0.25 2.78
CA GLY A 228 7.99 0.63 2.19
C GLY A 228 7.48 1.33 0.94
N ALA A 229 7.93 2.57 0.78
CA ALA A 229 7.65 3.42 -0.38
C ALA A 229 8.92 4.17 -0.79
N ALA A 230 8.89 4.81 -1.95
CA ALA A 230 9.91 5.74 -2.38
C ALA A 230 9.26 6.98 -3.01
N ARG A 231 9.86 8.15 -2.77
CA ARG A 231 9.41 9.41 -3.38
C ARG A 231 10.37 9.84 -4.46
N LEU A 232 9.83 10.46 -5.50
CA LEU A 232 10.52 11.11 -6.59
C LEU A 232 10.14 12.59 -6.60
N LEU A 233 11.14 13.44 -6.77
CA LEU A 233 11.02 14.85 -7.09
C LEU A 233 11.74 15.08 -8.41
N ALA A 234 11.06 15.77 -9.32
CA ALA A 234 11.51 16.15 -10.64
C ALA A 234 11.55 17.68 -10.74
N ALA A 235 12.57 18.18 -11.43
CA ALA A 235 12.66 19.58 -11.81
C ALA A 235 13.12 19.63 -13.26
N VAL A 236 12.43 20.38 -14.10
CA VAL A 236 12.78 20.56 -15.52
C VAL A 236 13.13 22.02 -15.73
N GLU A 237 14.35 22.28 -16.16
CA GLU A 237 14.86 23.61 -16.51
C GLU A 237 14.89 23.72 -18.04
N ASP A 238 14.17 24.71 -18.57
CA ASP A 238 14.23 25.07 -19.99
C ASP A 238 15.34 26.12 -20.19
N THR A 239 16.28 25.82 -21.10
CA THR A 239 17.40 26.72 -21.40
C THR A 239 17.12 27.64 -22.59
N GLY A 240 15.91 27.58 -23.17
CA GLY A 240 15.46 28.46 -24.26
C GLY A 240 16.00 28.09 -25.65
N ALA A 241 17.00 27.20 -25.74
CA ALA A 241 17.58 26.71 -26.99
C ALA A 241 16.86 25.46 -27.57
N GLY A 242 15.64 25.17 -27.11
CA GLY A 242 14.93 23.90 -27.38
C GLY A 242 15.47 22.71 -26.59
N VAL A 243 16.46 22.94 -25.73
CA VAL A 243 17.09 21.97 -24.86
C VAL A 243 16.53 22.07 -23.44
N GLN A 244 16.25 20.92 -22.84
CA GLN A 244 15.80 20.81 -21.47
C GLN A 244 16.77 20.01 -20.59
N LEU A 245 16.99 20.50 -19.37
CA LEU A 245 17.69 19.78 -18.31
C LEU A 245 16.67 19.27 -17.29
N ALA A 246 16.48 17.94 -17.23
CA ALA A 246 15.66 17.30 -16.22
C ALA A 246 16.53 16.79 -15.05
N ARG A 247 16.20 17.19 -13.83
CA ARG A 247 16.84 16.75 -12.59
C ARG A 247 15.86 15.93 -11.77
N TYR A 248 16.28 14.73 -11.42
CA TYR A 248 15.50 13.81 -10.59
C TYR A 248 16.22 13.55 -9.28
N ARG A 249 15.46 13.52 -8.20
CA ARG A 249 15.91 13.13 -6.88
C ARG A 249 14.90 12.17 -6.28
N TRP A 250 15.37 11.05 -5.73
CA TRP A 250 14.51 10.09 -5.03
C TRP A 250 15.07 9.71 -3.66
N TRP A 251 14.19 9.26 -2.77
CA TRP A 251 14.55 8.76 -1.45
C TRP A 251 13.52 7.75 -0.92
N PRO A 252 13.96 6.76 -0.12
CA PRO A 252 13.05 5.80 0.52
C PRO A 252 12.18 6.49 1.58
N ARG A 253 10.99 5.94 1.80
CA ARG A 253 10.05 6.34 2.86
C ARG A 253 9.58 5.09 3.58
N TRP A 254 9.98 5.01 4.84
CA TRP A 254 9.61 3.93 5.74
C TRP A 254 8.19 4.21 6.25
N SER A 255 7.33 3.19 6.26
CA SER A 255 5.99 3.32 6.83
C SER A 255 6.09 3.65 8.33
N PRO A 256 5.50 4.76 8.83
CA PRO A 256 5.52 5.07 10.26
C PRO A 256 4.92 3.94 11.10
N ALA A 257 3.86 3.30 10.60
CA ALA A 257 3.24 2.17 11.27
C ALA A 257 4.17 0.94 11.30
N GLY A 258 4.92 0.68 10.22
CA GLY A 258 5.90 -0.41 10.16
C GLY A 258 7.08 -0.19 11.12
N VAL A 259 7.59 1.04 11.21
CA VAL A 259 8.65 1.40 12.16
C VAL A 259 8.15 1.28 13.60
N ALA A 260 6.98 1.83 13.91
CA ALA A 260 6.39 1.74 15.25
C ALA A 260 6.16 0.28 15.68
N ALA A 261 5.63 -0.57 14.79
CA ALA A 261 5.45 -1.99 15.06
C ALA A 261 6.80 -2.70 15.32
N THR A 262 7.81 -2.43 14.49
CA THR A 262 9.16 -3.02 14.65
C THR A 262 9.77 -2.62 16.00
N LEU A 263 9.69 -1.35 16.38
CA LEU A 263 10.19 -0.87 17.67
C LEU A 263 9.42 -1.46 18.85
N ALA A 264 8.10 -1.60 18.75
CA ALA A 264 7.28 -2.21 19.80
C ALA A 264 7.64 -3.68 20.03
N PHE A 265 7.79 -4.48 18.96
CA PHE A 265 8.23 -5.87 19.09
C PHE A 265 9.67 -5.99 19.59
N ALA A 266 10.57 -5.07 19.21
CA ALA A 266 11.94 -5.03 19.71
C ALA A 266 11.99 -4.74 21.23
N ALA A 267 11.20 -3.77 21.70
CA ALA A 267 11.09 -3.45 23.11
C ALA A 267 10.54 -4.63 23.92
N LEU A 268 9.45 -5.26 23.45
CA LEU A 268 8.89 -6.45 24.09
C LEU A 268 9.87 -7.64 24.10
N ALA A 269 10.69 -7.79 23.07
CA ALA A 269 11.73 -8.82 23.04
C ALA A 269 12.84 -8.55 24.08
N ALA A 270 13.23 -7.29 24.29
CA ALA A 270 14.21 -6.91 25.30
C ALA A 270 13.70 -7.18 26.72
N GLU A 271 12.47 -6.76 27.02
CA GLU A 271 11.79 -7.03 28.30
C GLU A 271 11.66 -8.54 28.56
N ALA A 272 11.33 -9.34 27.54
CA ALA A 272 11.27 -10.80 27.67
C ALA A 272 12.63 -11.44 27.98
N ILE A 273 13.75 -10.82 27.58
CA ILE A 273 15.11 -11.28 27.93
C ILE A 273 15.39 -11.01 29.41
N GLU A 274 15.00 -9.84 29.92
CA GLU A 274 15.16 -9.47 31.34
C GLU A 274 14.39 -10.44 32.25
N ASP A 275 13.16 -10.79 31.85
CA ASP A 275 12.31 -11.77 32.55
C ASP A 275 12.70 -13.24 32.30
N ARG A 276 13.82 -13.51 31.59
CA ARG A 276 14.32 -14.85 31.22
C ARG A 276 13.30 -15.71 30.44
N ALA A 277 12.32 -15.09 29.80
CA ALA A 277 11.32 -15.75 28.96
C ALA A 277 11.89 -16.01 27.54
N LEU A 278 12.94 -16.84 27.45
CA LEU A 278 13.73 -17.04 26.22
C LEU A 278 12.90 -17.45 25.00
N ALA A 279 11.92 -18.35 25.18
CA ALA A 279 11.06 -18.78 24.08
C ALA A 279 10.27 -17.61 23.47
N VAL A 280 9.75 -16.71 24.32
CA VAL A 280 9.00 -15.53 23.90
C VAL A 280 9.94 -14.50 23.26
N ALA A 281 11.11 -14.26 23.85
CA ALA A 281 12.13 -13.38 23.31
C ALA A 281 12.56 -13.79 21.88
N VAL A 282 12.78 -15.08 21.64
CA VAL A 282 13.13 -15.60 20.30
C VAL A 282 12.02 -15.35 19.29
N VAL A 283 10.76 -15.60 19.66
CA VAL A 283 9.61 -15.37 18.77
C VAL A 283 9.46 -13.89 18.43
N LEU A 284 9.47 -13.01 19.45
CA LEU A 284 9.35 -11.56 19.25
C LEU A 284 10.55 -10.99 18.48
N GLY A 285 11.75 -11.48 18.74
CA GLY A 285 12.97 -11.13 18.01
C GLY A 285 12.90 -11.54 16.54
N ALA A 286 12.41 -12.74 16.24
CA ALA A 286 12.20 -13.20 14.87
C ALA A 286 11.16 -12.34 14.12
N ILE A 287 10.04 -11.99 14.77
CA ILE A 287 9.02 -11.08 14.21
C ILE A 287 9.65 -9.70 13.93
N THR A 288 10.41 -9.15 14.87
CA THR A 288 11.12 -7.87 14.72
C THR A 288 12.03 -7.88 13.50
N LEU A 289 12.86 -8.92 13.35
CA LEU A 289 13.77 -9.07 12.22
C LEU A 289 13.02 -9.19 10.89
N LEU A 290 11.93 -9.96 10.85
CA LEU A 290 11.11 -10.12 9.65
C LEU A 290 10.45 -8.79 9.23
N LEU A 291 9.94 -8.00 10.17
CA LEU A 291 9.36 -6.68 9.89
C LEU A 291 10.43 -5.70 9.37
N ALA A 292 11.59 -5.64 10.02
CA ALA A 292 12.72 -4.81 9.60
C ALA A 292 13.23 -5.19 8.20
N LEU A 293 13.37 -6.48 7.93
CA LEU A 293 13.78 -6.96 6.61
C LEU A 293 12.71 -6.66 5.55
N ARG A 294 11.42 -6.87 5.86
CA ARG A 294 10.34 -6.63 4.91
C ARG A 294 10.20 -5.15 4.57
N THR A 295 10.26 -4.25 5.56
CA THR A 295 10.24 -2.80 5.34
C THR A 295 11.41 -2.36 4.45
N SER A 296 12.60 -2.93 4.68
CA SER A 296 13.81 -2.66 3.89
C SER A 296 13.68 -3.12 2.44
N ILE A 297 13.16 -4.34 2.22
CA ILE A 297 12.91 -4.90 0.87
C ILE A 297 11.86 -4.08 0.12
N ASP A 298 10.74 -3.74 0.77
CA ASP A 298 9.68 -2.94 0.13
C ASP A 298 10.21 -1.55 -0.31
N CYS A 299 11.06 -0.92 0.52
CA CYS A 299 11.73 0.34 0.18
C CYS A 299 12.74 0.16 -0.97
N ALA A 300 13.52 -0.92 -0.96
CA ALA A 300 14.49 -1.25 -1.99
C ALA A 300 13.82 -1.44 -3.35
N ASP A 301 12.72 -2.20 -3.40
CA ASP A 301 11.93 -2.46 -4.60
C ASP A 301 11.32 -1.15 -5.15
N ALA A 302 10.80 -0.29 -4.28
CA ALA A 302 10.27 1.01 -4.67
C ALA A 302 11.34 1.94 -5.27
N VAL A 303 12.52 2.01 -4.65
CA VAL A 303 13.67 2.77 -5.18
C VAL A 303 14.15 2.18 -6.51
N ALA A 304 14.20 0.84 -6.64
CA ALA A 304 14.58 0.17 -7.87
C ALA A 304 13.64 0.51 -9.03
N ALA A 305 12.33 0.49 -8.78
CA ALA A 305 11.31 0.83 -9.77
C ALA A 305 11.46 2.27 -10.26
N ILE A 306 11.66 3.24 -9.35
CA ILE A 306 11.92 4.65 -9.71
C ILE A 306 13.18 4.78 -10.54
N ARG A 307 14.28 4.16 -10.10
CA ARG A 307 15.57 4.26 -10.82
C ARG A 307 15.46 3.69 -12.24
N GLN A 308 14.77 2.57 -12.40
CA GLN A 308 14.52 1.98 -13.73
C GLN A 308 13.62 2.86 -14.60
N ALA A 309 12.60 3.49 -14.02
CA ALA A 309 11.72 4.40 -14.76
C ALA A 309 12.48 5.64 -15.26
N VAL A 310 13.36 6.21 -14.44
CA VAL A 310 14.18 7.38 -14.81
C VAL A 310 15.30 6.99 -15.79
N ASP A 311 15.95 5.84 -15.61
CA ASP A 311 17.02 5.40 -16.53
C ASP A 311 16.50 5.11 -17.95
N ARG A 312 15.21 4.77 -18.11
CA ARG A 312 14.57 4.63 -19.43
C ARG A 312 14.44 5.96 -20.17
N GLU A 313 14.42 7.08 -19.46
CA GLU A 313 14.32 8.41 -20.07
C GLU A 313 15.64 8.89 -20.68
N LYS A 314 16.77 8.30 -20.26
CA LYS A 314 18.08 8.58 -20.85
C LYS A 314 18.27 7.98 -22.25
N ARG A 315 17.40 7.06 -22.66
CA ARG A 315 17.50 6.32 -23.92
C ARG A 315 16.53 6.88 -24.93
#